data_AF-A0A2S2PLK1-F1
#
_entry.id   AF-A0A2S2PLK1-F1
#
_cell.length_a   1.000
_cell.length_b   1.000
_cell.length_c   1.000
_cell.angle_alpha   90.00
_cell.angle_beta   90.00
_cell.angle_gamma   90.00
#
_symmetry.space_group_name_H-M   'P 1'
#
loop_
_entity.id
_entity.type
_entity.pdbx_description
1 polymer ?
#
loop_
_entity_poly.entity_id
_entity_poly.type
_entity_poly.pdbx_seq_one_letter_code
_entity_poly.pdbx_strand_id
1 'polypeptide(L)'
;MAIELTNGSIEKLCNGIFVQQPIVQLMGFEAVQVKSNETNYRLVLSDGDYMNSYFFLYSQLNDLIVKKQVKYATILRIDEYKFMNGENLTNHSPRWIILIQKVTVLIHRNVYGNPQPLINVEKKEMPLKNLNLNKCPSRVFYCVEQLENNLINVKDLTNLSNGNCPFVLKLAVVKKSSINTYSSCRILNINMIDSTGVVRVSAFNLLSDTINEIFEVNKMYYIADTILKHNQFGCELKLQSHSVIIECIDQVEPKVQCINTSNFNTLLENSPNTFCDLIGVCIEVGDMEVCSNITARTEVAKREIVLIDISMATITLKVWGEQVDKFNEKFDDPPIVMVKQAVLKQFNGTKYFSMVKFSVLFINPNVPEAHQLKEWYKELVLMEDF
;
A
#
# COMPACT_ATOMS: atom_id res chain seq x y z
N MET A 1 10.64 -13.71 37.90
CA MET A 1 11.09 -14.20 36.58
C MET A 1 12.50 -13.71 36.35
N ALA A 2 13.38 -14.55 35.81
CA ALA A 2 14.70 -14.11 35.38
C ALA A 2 14.53 -13.17 34.18
N ILE A 3 15.13 -11.98 34.24
CA ILE A 3 15.20 -11.08 33.09
C ILE A 3 16.41 -11.56 32.28
N GLU A 4 16.17 -12.04 31.08
CA GLU A 4 17.20 -12.44 30.12
C GLU A 4 17.38 -11.34 29.08
N LEU A 5 18.62 -11.15 28.62
CA LEU A 5 18.90 -10.24 27.52
C LEU A 5 18.41 -10.84 26.20
N THR A 6 18.15 -9.99 25.21
CA THR A 6 17.77 -10.43 23.87
C THR A 6 19.03 -10.71 23.05
N ASN A 7 19.63 -11.87 23.24
CA ASN A 7 20.86 -12.30 22.54
C ASN A 7 20.75 -12.16 21.01
N GLY A 8 21.81 -11.66 20.38
CA GLY A 8 21.88 -11.38 18.94
C GLY A 8 21.06 -10.17 18.47
N SER A 9 20.48 -9.38 19.39
CA SER A 9 19.75 -8.17 19.03
C SER A 9 20.67 -7.04 18.57
N ILE A 10 21.87 -6.90 19.15
CA ILE A 10 22.82 -5.84 18.76
C ILE A 10 23.28 -6.04 17.31
N GLU A 11 23.63 -7.27 16.94
CA GLU A 11 24.01 -7.61 15.56
C GLU A 11 22.87 -7.32 14.58
N LYS A 12 21.64 -7.78 14.89
CA LYS A 12 20.45 -7.53 14.07
C LYS A 12 20.20 -6.04 13.88
N LEU A 13 20.19 -5.27 14.97
CA LEU A 13 19.96 -3.82 14.94
C LEU A 13 21.06 -3.09 14.15
N CYS A 14 22.32 -3.47 14.31
CA CYS A 14 23.43 -2.89 13.56
C CYS A 14 23.36 -3.24 12.07
N ASN A 15 22.77 -4.38 11.70
CA ASN A 15 22.46 -4.79 10.34
C ASN A 15 21.07 -4.32 9.85
N GLY A 16 20.41 -3.43 10.61
CA GLY A 16 19.17 -2.76 10.22
C GLY A 16 17.93 -3.61 10.46
N ILE A 17 18.07 -4.85 10.90
CA ILE A 17 16.96 -5.77 11.18
C ILE A 17 16.19 -5.25 12.40
N PHE A 18 14.88 -5.08 12.24
CA PHE A 18 14.00 -4.70 13.34
C PHE A 18 13.97 -5.81 14.40
N VAL A 19 14.14 -5.43 15.66
CA VAL A 19 14.02 -6.31 16.81
C VAL A 19 12.92 -5.74 17.69
N GLN A 20 11.90 -6.54 17.96
CA GLN A 20 10.79 -6.11 18.79
C GLN A 20 11.21 -6.07 20.26
N GLN A 21 11.13 -4.88 20.85
CA GLN A 21 11.34 -4.65 22.29
C GLN A 21 12.60 -5.32 22.87
N PRO A 22 13.81 -5.11 22.29
CA PRO A 22 15.02 -5.76 22.75
C PRO A 22 15.36 -5.36 24.18
N ILE A 23 15.74 -6.34 24.98
CA ILE A 23 16.26 -6.19 26.33
C ILE A 23 17.78 -6.19 26.24
N VAL A 24 18.39 -5.06 26.58
CA VAL A 24 19.83 -4.79 26.43
C VAL A 24 20.38 -4.16 27.70
N GLN A 25 21.68 -4.28 27.89
CA GLN A 25 22.40 -3.71 29.03
C GLN A 25 23.22 -2.50 28.61
N LEU A 26 23.16 -1.43 29.40
CA LEU A 26 23.97 -0.23 29.19
C LEU A 26 25.41 -0.47 29.65
N MET A 27 26.35 -0.36 28.72
CA MET A 27 27.80 -0.49 28.97
C MET A 27 28.50 0.86 29.10
N GLY A 28 27.86 1.95 28.70
CA GLY A 28 28.45 3.28 28.80
C GLY A 28 27.64 4.30 28.02
N PHE A 29 27.95 5.57 28.22
CA PHE A 29 27.37 6.65 27.44
C PHE A 29 28.34 7.83 27.35
N GLU A 30 28.21 8.60 26.28
CA GLU A 30 29.02 9.78 26.00
C GLU A 30 28.11 10.90 25.51
N ALA A 31 28.36 12.12 26.01
CA ALA A 31 27.65 13.30 25.55
C ALA A 31 28.22 13.73 24.18
N VAL A 32 27.34 13.85 23.18
CA VAL A 32 27.66 14.31 21.82
C VAL A 32 26.96 15.64 21.60
N GLN A 33 27.73 16.70 21.35
CA GLN A 33 27.20 18.00 20.99
C GLN A 33 26.86 18.01 19.49
N VAL A 34 25.59 18.23 19.16
CA VAL A 34 25.11 18.29 17.77
C VAL A 34 24.90 19.76 17.34
N LYS A 35 24.46 20.62 18.27
CA LYS A 35 24.33 22.08 18.10
C LYS A 35 24.65 22.78 19.43
N SER A 36 24.87 24.09 19.40
CA SER A 36 25.35 24.90 20.54
C SER A 36 24.53 24.76 21.84
N ASN A 37 23.25 24.35 21.76
CA ASN A 37 22.35 24.18 22.91
C ASN A 37 21.68 22.78 23.00
N GLU A 38 22.01 21.82 22.13
CA GLU A 38 21.41 20.47 22.16
C GLU A 38 22.48 19.40 22.36
N THR A 39 22.45 18.78 23.55
CA THR A 39 23.30 17.63 23.88
C THR A 39 22.50 16.36 23.63
N ASN A 40 23.01 15.45 22.80
CA ASN A 40 22.49 14.09 22.70
C ASN A 40 23.43 13.13 23.41
N TYR A 41 22.92 12.01 23.92
CA TYR A 41 23.78 10.98 24.51
C TYR A 41 23.91 9.79 23.56
N ARG A 42 25.15 9.47 23.20
CA ARG A 42 25.50 8.22 22.54
C ARG A 42 25.64 7.13 23.61
N LEU A 43 24.99 6.00 23.43
CA LEU A 43 24.99 4.86 24.34
C LEU A 43 25.79 3.71 23.75
N VAL A 44 26.53 3.02 24.61
CA VAL A 44 27.11 1.70 24.32
C VAL A 44 26.19 0.66 24.94
N LEU A 45 25.54 -0.14 24.10
CA LEU A 45 24.58 -1.16 24.53
C LEU A 45 25.10 -2.56 24.22
N SER A 46 24.75 -3.53 25.07
CA SER A 46 25.13 -4.93 24.99
C SER A 46 23.91 -5.84 25.06
N ASP A 47 23.88 -6.92 24.28
CA ASP A 47 22.90 -8.02 24.41
C ASP A 47 23.46 -9.24 25.15
N GLY A 48 24.66 -9.15 25.72
CA GLY A 48 25.35 -10.24 26.42
C GLY A 48 26.40 -10.95 25.57
N ASP A 49 26.22 -10.95 24.24
CA ASP A 49 27.15 -11.57 23.28
C ASP A 49 27.94 -10.51 22.51
N TYR A 50 27.26 -9.44 22.09
CA TYR A 50 27.83 -8.32 21.34
C TYR A 50 27.52 -6.97 21.97
N MET A 51 28.39 -5.99 21.75
CA MET A 51 28.14 -4.59 22.10
C MET A 51 28.48 -3.62 20.97
N ASN A 52 27.75 -2.50 20.91
CA ASN A 52 28.00 -1.44 19.95
C ASN A 52 27.59 -0.04 20.47
N SER A 53 28.12 1.03 19.85
CA SER A 53 27.98 2.43 20.26
C SER A 53 27.10 3.30 19.35
N TYR A 54 26.37 2.71 18.38
CA TYR A 54 25.53 3.46 17.42
C TYR A 54 24.12 3.82 17.93
N PHE A 55 23.90 3.75 19.24
CA PHE A 55 22.62 4.06 19.86
C PHE A 55 22.63 5.49 20.36
N PHE A 56 21.66 6.30 19.97
CA PHE A 56 21.52 7.66 20.45
C PHE A 56 20.21 7.79 21.21
N LEU A 57 20.27 8.46 22.35
CA LEU A 57 19.10 8.76 23.15
C LEU A 57 18.42 10.02 22.60
N TYR A 58 17.09 9.97 22.42
CA TYR A 58 16.33 11.15 22.05
C TYR A 58 16.40 12.21 23.15
N SER A 59 16.50 13.49 22.77
CA SER A 59 16.79 14.59 23.71
C SER A 59 15.82 14.67 24.89
N GLN A 60 14.55 14.31 24.68
CA GLN A 60 13.51 14.26 25.73
C GLN A 60 13.80 13.21 26.82
N LEU A 61 14.64 12.21 26.52
CA LEU A 61 15.03 11.15 27.46
C LEU A 61 16.36 11.43 28.17
N ASN A 62 17.04 12.55 27.87
CA ASN A 62 18.32 12.91 28.50
C ASN A 62 18.25 12.97 30.03
N ASP A 63 17.09 13.33 30.57
CA ASP A 63 16.80 13.34 32.00
C ASP A 63 17.13 12.00 32.68
N LEU A 64 16.99 10.88 31.98
CA LEU A 64 17.33 9.55 32.50
C LEU A 64 18.82 9.46 32.90
N ILE A 65 19.68 10.12 32.14
CA ILE A 65 21.13 10.15 32.38
C ILE A 65 21.47 11.27 33.37
N VAL A 66 20.96 12.49 33.15
CA VAL A 66 21.24 13.66 33.99
C VAL A 66 20.78 13.43 35.44
N LYS A 67 19.60 12.84 35.63
CA LYS A 67 19.05 12.49 36.96
C LYS A 67 19.59 11.15 37.49
N LYS A 68 20.56 10.52 36.80
CA LYS A 68 21.20 9.25 37.18
C LYS A 68 20.21 8.09 37.41
N GLN A 69 19.08 8.10 36.71
CA GLN A 69 18.10 7.01 36.74
C GLN A 69 18.62 5.79 35.99
N VAL A 70 19.50 6.01 35.02
CA VAL A 70 20.22 4.96 34.29
C VAL A 70 21.71 5.10 34.57
N LYS A 71 22.39 3.99 34.86
CA LYS A 71 23.83 3.93 35.16
C LYS A 71 24.47 2.77 34.40
N TYR A 72 25.79 2.69 34.44
CA TYR A 72 26.53 1.53 33.93
C TYR A 72 25.90 0.22 34.43
N ALA A 73 25.82 -0.78 33.55
CA ALA A 73 25.22 -2.09 33.77
C ALA A 73 23.71 -2.12 34.08
N THR A 74 22.98 -1.01 33.88
CA THR A 74 21.51 -1.01 33.90
C THR A 74 20.94 -1.77 32.70
N ILE A 75 19.99 -2.68 32.95
CA ILE A 75 19.22 -3.40 31.95
C ILE A 75 17.98 -2.59 31.58
N LEU A 76 17.81 -2.40 30.27
CA LEU A 76 16.83 -1.54 29.64
C LEU A 76 16.05 -2.36 28.59
N ARG A 77 14.75 -2.08 28.44
CA ARG A 77 13.98 -2.51 27.28
C ARG A 77 13.76 -1.33 26.36
N ILE A 78 14.19 -1.44 25.11
CA ILE A 78 13.94 -0.40 24.11
C ILE A 78 12.51 -0.57 23.59
N ASP A 79 11.59 0.31 23.96
CA ASP A 79 10.18 0.18 23.56
C ASP A 79 9.93 0.74 22.16
N GLU A 80 10.58 1.87 21.82
CA GLU A 80 10.42 2.55 20.53
C GLU A 80 11.77 3.15 20.11
N TYR A 81 12.14 2.93 18.85
CA TYR A 81 13.35 3.45 18.24
C TYR A 81 13.16 3.64 16.73
N LYS A 82 14.04 4.42 16.12
CA LYS A 82 14.05 4.68 14.68
C LYS A 82 15.47 4.69 14.13
N PHE A 83 15.65 4.16 12.93
CA PHE A 83 16.90 4.25 12.20
C PHE A 83 17.00 5.63 11.54
N MET A 84 18.17 6.25 11.64
CA MET A 84 18.49 7.56 11.07
C MET A 84 19.73 7.39 10.20
N ASN A 85 19.78 8.01 9.01
CA ASN A 85 21.02 7.99 8.22
C ASN A 85 22.18 8.61 9.03
N GLY A 86 23.28 7.87 9.11
CA GLY A 86 24.52 8.32 9.72
C GLY A 86 25.45 8.80 8.62
N GLU A 87 26.02 9.99 8.77
CA GLU A 87 26.92 10.62 7.79
C GLU A 87 28.31 9.96 7.72
N ASN A 88 28.54 8.83 8.40
CA ASN A 88 29.87 8.28 8.59
C ASN A 88 30.33 7.42 7.39
N LEU A 89 31.35 7.92 6.70
CA LEU A 89 32.01 7.31 5.53
C LEU A 89 33.08 6.24 5.86
N THR A 90 33.35 5.97 7.14
CA THR A 90 34.41 5.01 7.53
C THR A 90 33.94 3.55 7.45
N ASN A 91 34.80 2.67 6.91
CA ASN A 91 34.51 1.27 6.58
C ASN A 91 33.99 0.36 7.72
N HIS A 92 34.03 0.80 8.98
CA HIS A 92 33.65 0.00 10.17
C HIS A 92 32.41 0.53 10.90
N SER A 93 31.72 1.55 10.37
CA SER A 93 30.49 2.09 10.96
C SER A 93 29.25 1.64 10.17
N PRO A 94 28.13 1.26 10.82
CA PRO A 94 26.85 1.16 10.16
C PRO A 94 26.50 2.54 9.60
N ARG A 95 25.91 2.54 8.41
CA ARG A 95 25.47 3.75 7.70
C ARG A 95 24.30 4.46 8.40
N TRP A 96 23.82 3.95 9.52
CA TRP A 96 22.72 4.52 10.30
C TRP A 96 23.00 4.54 11.79
N ILE A 97 22.34 5.49 12.44
CA ILE A 97 22.25 5.67 13.88
C ILE A 97 20.90 5.12 14.34
N ILE A 98 20.86 4.47 15.49
CA ILE A 98 19.62 3.98 16.11
C ILE A 98 19.21 5.00 17.18
N LEU A 99 18.17 5.78 16.88
CA LEU A 99 17.64 6.80 17.78
C LEU A 99 16.54 6.20 18.66
N ILE A 100 16.84 6.02 19.94
CA ILE A 100 15.92 5.49 20.96
C ILE A 100 14.96 6.59 21.39
N GLN A 101 13.67 6.39 21.12
CA GLN A 101 12.61 7.33 21.44
C GLN A 101 11.90 7.01 22.75
N LYS A 102 11.93 5.74 23.17
CA LYS A 102 11.30 5.27 24.40
C LYS A 102 12.03 4.06 24.97
N VAL A 103 12.26 4.09 26.28
CA VAL A 103 12.94 3.03 27.01
C VAL A 103 12.25 2.78 28.34
N THR A 104 12.15 1.52 28.73
CA THR A 104 11.74 1.10 30.07
C THR A 104 12.97 0.64 30.83
N VAL A 105 13.24 1.26 31.98
CA VAL A 105 14.30 0.82 32.89
C VAL A 105 13.78 -0.40 33.67
N LEU A 106 14.47 -1.54 33.55
CA LEU A 106 14.03 -2.78 34.18
C LEU A 106 14.72 -3.00 35.53
N ILE A 107 16.04 -3.14 35.52
CA ILE A 107 16.82 -3.45 36.72
C ILE A 107 18.29 -3.06 36.54
N HIS A 108 19.00 -2.84 37.64
CA HIS A 108 20.45 -2.71 37.64
C HIS A 108 21.10 -4.01 38.14
N ARG A 109 22.07 -4.53 37.40
CA ARG A 109 22.79 -5.79 37.71
C ARG A 109 24.26 -5.67 37.31
N ASN A 110 25.06 -6.67 37.67
CA ASN A 110 26.40 -6.83 37.13
C ASN A 110 26.34 -7.04 35.60
N VAL A 111 27.47 -6.80 34.93
CA VAL A 111 27.62 -7.07 33.50
C VAL A 111 27.26 -8.53 33.23
N TYR A 112 26.37 -8.72 32.27
CA TYR A 112 25.89 -10.03 31.84
C TYR A 112 26.67 -10.47 30.60
N GLY A 113 27.11 -11.72 30.59
CA GLY A 113 27.89 -12.30 29.49
C GLY A 113 29.30 -11.73 29.37
N ASN A 114 29.91 -11.92 28.20
CA ASN A 114 31.23 -11.38 27.85
C ASN A 114 31.14 -10.68 26.48
N PRO A 115 30.41 -9.56 26.41
CA PRO A 115 30.06 -8.95 25.14
C PRO A 115 31.30 -8.51 24.39
N GLN A 116 31.40 -8.92 23.13
CA GLN A 116 32.49 -8.51 22.25
C GLN A 116 32.07 -7.30 21.41
N PRO A 117 32.99 -6.37 21.09
CA PRO A 117 32.68 -5.30 20.14
C PRO A 117 32.32 -5.90 18.78
N LEU A 118 31.25 -5.39 18.16
CA LEU A 118 30.85 -5.82 16.82
C LEU A 118 31.77 -5.19 15.76
N ILE A 119 32.74 -5.96 15.23
CA ILE A 119 33.82 -5.46 14.34
C ILE A 119 33.44 -5.55 12.84
N ASN A 120 32.55 -6.46 12.47
CA ASN A 120 32.15 -6.73 11.09
C ASN A 120 30.63 -6.57 10.91
N VAL A 121 30.15 -5.32 10.88
CA VAL A 121 28.78 -5.05 10.44
C VAL A 121 28.73 -5.31 8.94
N GLU A 122 27.94 -6.29 8.49
CA GLU A 122 27.70 -6.48 7.06
C GLU A 122 27.13 -5.17 6.50
N LYS A 123 27.67 -4.69 5.38
CA LYS A 123 27.19 -3.47 4.69
C LYS A 123 25.82 -3.70 4.04
N LYS A 124 24.83 -4.13 4.82
CA LYS A 124 23.42 -4.18 4.40
C LYS A 124 22.89 -2.75 4.42
N GLU A 125 21.97 -2.44 3.51
CA GLU A 125 21.30 -1.14 3.48
C GLU A 125 20.21 -1.09 4.56
N MET A 126 19.69 0.09 4.88
CA MET A 126 18.63 0.20 5.89
C MET A 126 17.37 -0.42 5.30
N PRO A 127 16.63 -1.27 6.04
CA PRO A 127 15.42 -1.82 5.47
C PRO A 127 14.39 -0.74 5.20
N LEU A 128 13.66 -0.94 4.11
CA LEU A 128 12.50 -0.15 3.77
C LEU A 128 11.45 -0.29 4.88
N LYS A 129 10.78 0.83 5.19
CA LYS A 129 9.77 0.87 6.23
C LYS A 129 8.53 0.08 5.80
N ASN A 130 8.31 -1.08 6.40
CA ASN A 130 7.04 -1.78 6.29
C ASN A 130 5.96 -1.00 7.06
N LEU A 131 4.92 -0.60 6.34
CA LEU A 131 3.81 0.17 6.89
C LEU A 131 2.79 -0.69 7.62
N ASN A 132 2.79 -2.00 7.41
CA ASN A 132 1.86 -2.91 8.05
C ASN A 132 2.15 -2.98 9.57
N LEU A 133 1.35 -2.29 10.39
CA LEU A 133 1.56 -2.08 11.84
C LEU A 133 1.34 -3.33 12.71
N ASN A 134 1.33 -4.52 12.13
CA ASN A 134 0.79 -5.72 12.78
C ASN A 134 1.79 -6.45 13.71
N LYS A 135 2.97 -5.88 13.99
CA LYS A 135 4.02 -6.42 14.89
C LYS A 135 4.48 -7.86 14.56
N CYS A 136 4.01 -8.45 13.47
CA CYS A 136 4.40 -9.78 13.04
C CYS A 136 5.71 -9.70 12.24
N PRO A 137 6.58 -10.71 12.34
CA PRO A 137 7.76 -10.78 11.50
C PRO A 137 7.34 -10.98 10.02
N SER A 138 7.86 -10.12 9.15
CA SER A 138 7.64 -10.13 7.71
C SER A 138 8.98 -10.20 6.95
N ARG A 139 8.93 -10.52 5.65
CA ARG A 139 10.09 -10.39 4.77
C ARG A 139 10.61 -8.95 4.78
N VAL A 140 11.93 -8.81 4.76
CA VAL A 140 12.62 -7.52 4.82
C VAL A 140 13.20 -7.20 3.44
N PHE A 141 12.99 -5.97 2.98
CA PHE A 141 13.58 -5.43 1.75
C PHE A 141 14.48 -4.26 2.12
N TYR A 142 15.66 -4.18 1.52
CA TYR A 142 16.69 -3.22 1.89
C TYR A 142 16.80 -2.03 0.93
N CYS A 143 16.35 -2.19 -0.31
CA CYS A 143 16.32 -1.11 -1.29
C CYS A 143 15.18 -1.28 -2.28
N VAL A 144 14.88 -0.20 -3.00
CA VAL A 144 13.84 -0.20 -4.04
C VAL A 144 14.25 -1.12 -5.18
N GLU A 145 15.53 -1.22 -5.56
CA GLU A 145 15.97 -2.13 -6.62
C GLU A 145 15.66 -3.60 -6.30
N GLN A 146 15.73 -4.01 -5.02
CA GLN A 146 15.36 -5.37 -4.60
C GLN A 146 13.87 -5.64 -4.80
N LEU A 147 13.01 -4.65 -4.58
CA LEU A 147 11.58 -4.77 -4.86
C LEU A 147 11.36 -4.85 -6.37
N GLU A 148 11.98 -3.94 -7.11
CA GLU A 148 11.78 -3.81 -8.56
C GLU A 148 12.29 -5.03 -9.35
N ASN A 149 13.39 -5.64 -8.92
CA ASN A 149 13.90 -6.89 -9.50
C ASN A 149 12.98 -8.10 -9.29
N ASN A 150 12.04 -8.03 -8.32
CA ASN A 150 11.11 -9.11 -8.00
C ASN A 150 9.66 -8.77 -8.40
N LEU A 151 9.46 -7.73 -9.22
CA LEU A 151 8.13 -7.30 -9.63
C LEU A 151 7.48 -8.32 -10.57
N ILE A 152 6.21 -8.60 -10.27
CA ILE A 152 5.28 -9.26 -11.17
C ILE A 152 4.13 -8.30 -11.48
N ASN A 153 3.57 -8.38 -12.69
CA ASN A 153 2.40 -7.58 -13.06
C ASN A 153 1.10 -8.35 -12.79
N VAL A 154 -0.01 -7.63 -12.69
CA VAL A 154 -1.35 -8.18 -12.47
C VAL A 154 -1.74 -9.18 -13.57
N LYS A 155 -1.38 -8.93 -14.84
CA LYS A 155 -1.63 -9.89 -15.93
C LYS A 155 -0.95 -11.24 -15.68
N ASP A 156 0.21 -11.26 -15.03
CA ASP A 156 0.99 -12.48 -14.84
C ASP A 156 0.40 -13.32 -13.70
N LEU A 157 -0.40 -12.68 -12.81
CA LEU A 157 -1.14 -13.39 -11.77
C LEU A 157 -2.14 -14.40 -12.35
N THR A 158 -2.72 -14.15 -13.53
CA THR A 158 -3.73 -15.05 -14.12
C THR A 158 -3.17 -16.43 -14.44
N ASN A 159 -1.85 -16.55 -14.56
CA ASN A 159 -1.15 -17.79 -14.89
C ASN A 159 -0.68 -18.54 -13.64
N LEU A 160 -0.82 -17.95 -12.45
CA LEU A 160 -0.43 -18.56 -11.18
C LEU A 160 -1.56 -19.43 -10.62
N SER A 161 -1.21 -20.34 -9.72
CA SER A 161 -2.20 -21.13 -8.98
C SER A 161 -2.67 -20.39 -7.73
N ASN A 162 -3.89 -20.72 -7.29
CA ASN A 162 -4.41 -20.25 -6.00
C ASN A 162 -3.48 -20.69 -4.85
N GLY A 163 -3.26 -19.80 -3.89
CA GLY A 163 -2.45 -20.10 -2.71
C GLY A 163 -1.50 -18.98 -2.35
N ASN A 164 -0.33 -19.35 -1.83
CA ASN A 164 0.66 -18.38 -1.39
C ASN A 164 1.29 -17.66 -2.59
N CYS A 165 1.32 -16.33 -2.54
CA CYS A 165 1.88 -15.44 -3.56
C CYS A 165 3.00 -14.61 -2.90
N PRO A 166 4.26 -15.08 -2.95
CA PRO A 166 5.41 -14.39 -2.34
C PRO A 166 5.98 -13.26 -3.21
N PHE A 167 5.35 -13.00 -4.37
CA PHE A 167 5.84 -12.02 -5.34
C PHE A 167 5.53 -10.59 -4.90
N VAL A 168 6.30 -9.65 -5.44
CA VAL A 168 6.13 -8.21 -5.20
C VAL A 168 5.28 -7.63 -6.32
N LEU A 169 4.24 -6.87 -5.97
CA LEU A 169 3.46 -6.07 -6.92
C LEU A 169 3.56 -4.59 -6.58
N LYS A 170 3.70 -3.75 -7.61
CA LYS A 170 3.66 -2.28 -7.51
C LYS A 170 2.29 -1.80 -7.99
N LEU A 171 1.43 -1.39 -7.05
CA LEU A 171 0.00 -1.17 -7.30
C LEU A 171 -0.45 0.23 -6.88
N ALA A 172 -1.30 0.85 -7.71
CA ALA A 172 -1.99 2.11 -7.43
C ALA A 172 -3.34 1.84 -6.76
N VAL A 173 -3.64 2.52 -5.67
CA VAL A 173 -4.97 2.44 -5.05
C VAL A 173 -5.95 3.29 -5.83
N VAL A 174 -6.98 2.67 -6.43
CA VAL A 174 -7.99 3.44 -7.19
C VAL A 174 -9.30 3.56 -6.46
N LYS A 175 -9.74 2.48 -5.81
CA LYS A 175 -11.01 2.48 -5.09
C LYS A 175 -10.85 1.75 -3.78
N LYS A 176 -11.16 2.42 -2.68
CA LYS A 176 -11.28 1.84 -1.35
C LYS A 176 -12.76 1.74 -0.98
N SER A 177 -13.25 0.54 -0.66
CA SER A 177 -14.62 0.38 -0.17
C SER A 177 -14.71 0.70 1.33
N SER A 178 -15.92 1.01 1.80
CA SER A 178 -16.22 0.96 3.23
C SER A 178 -15.96 -0.45 3.80
N ILE A 179 -15.63 -0.52 5.10
CA ILE A 179 -15.41 -1.80 5.79
C ILE A 179 -16.77 -2.48 5.97
N ASN A 180 -16.95 -3.63 5.31
CA ASN A 180 -18.17 -4.42 5.43
C ASN A 180 -18.07 -5.33 6.65
N THR A 181 -19.10 -5.31 7.49
CA THR A 181 -19.20 -6.17 8.67
C THR A 181 -20.24 -7.25 8.43
N TYR A 182 -19.78 -8.50 8.40
CA TYR A 182 -20.61 -9.70 8.44
C TYR A 182 -20.59 -10.25 9.88
N SER A 183 -21.54 -11.10 10.24
CA SER A 183 -21.81 -11.56 11.61
C SER A 183 -20.57 -11.98 12.43
N SER A 184 -19.52 -12.50 11.79
CA SER A 184 -18.26 -12.90 12.45
C SER A 184 -17.00 -12.38 11.76
N CYS A 185 -17.12 -11.51 10.75
CA CYS A 185 -16.01 -11.17 9.87
C CYS A 185 -16.11 -9.74 9.35
N ARG A 186 -15.05 -8.96 9.51
CA ARG A 186 -14.92 -7.62 8.93
C ARG A 186 -14.01 -7.68 7.72
N ILE A 187 -14.42 -7.08 6.60
CA ILE A 187 -13.68 -7.16 5.35
C ILE A 187 -13.57 -5.76 4.74
N LEU A 188 -12.33 -5.36 4.45
CA LEU A 188 -12.01 -4.22 3.60
C LEU A 188 -11.63 -4.73 2.21
N ASN A 189 -12.23 -4.16 1.17
CA ASN A 189 -11.88 -4.45 -0.22
C ASN A 189 -11.35 -3.19 -0.88
N ILE A 190 -10.25 -3.33 -1.59
CA ILE A 190 -9.59 -2.23 -2.29
C ILE A 190 -9.33 -2.71 -3.72
N ASN A 191 -9.81 -1.98 -4.71
CA ASN A 191 -9.42 -2.24 -6.10
C ASN A 191 -8.16 -1.41 -6.37
N MET A 192 -7.10 -2.10 -6.76
CA MET A 192 -5.81 -1.52 -7.11
C MET A 192 -5.45 -1.89 -8.54
N ILE A 193 -4.57 -1.12 -9.18
CA ILE A 193 -4.19 -1.31 -10.58
C ILE A 193 -2.68 -1.23 -10.77
N ASP A 194 -2.20 -1.87 -11.83
CA ASP A 194 -0.90 -1.56 -12.44
C ASP A 194 -1.07 -1.23 -13.93
N SER A 195 0.02 -1.22 -14.69
CA SER A 195 0.01 -0.99 -16.14
C SER A 195 -0.67 -2.11 -16.94
N THR A 196 -0.94 -3.27 -16.33
CA THR A 196 -1.42 -4.46 -17.03
C THR A 196 -2.84 -4.86 -16.67
N GLY A 197 -3.35 -4.46 -15.50
CA GLY A 197 -4.69 -4.87 -15.09
C GLY A 197 -5.15 -4.32 -13.75
N VAL A 198 -6.34 -4.81 -13.35
CA VAL A 198 -6.98 -4.49 -12.07
C VAL A 198 -6.93 -5.72 -11.18
N VAL A 199 -6.57 -5.53 -9.92
CA VAL A 199 -6.59 -6.57 -8.89
C VAL A 199 -7.35 -6.09 -7.67
N ARG A 200 -8.08 -6.99 -7.01
CA ARG A 200 -8.65 -6.68 -5.70
C ARG A 200 -7.68 -7.08 -4.62
N VAL A 201 -7.45 -6.19 -3.67
CA VAL A 201 -6.76 -6.47 -2.42
C VAL A 201 -7.79 -6.52 -1.28
N SER A 202 -7.78 -7.59 -0.48
CA SER A 202 -8.70 -7.76 0.64
C SER A 202 -7.96 -7.93 1.97
N ALA A 203 -8.46 -7.26 3.02
CA ALA A 203 -7.97 -7.34 4.39
C ALA A 203 -9.11 -7.73 5.34
N PHE A 204 -8.80 -8.55 6.33
CA PHE A 204 -9.80 -9.17 7.22
C PHE A 204 -9.57 -8.76 8.68
N ASN A 205 -10.66 -8.57 9.42
CA ASN A 205 -10.68 -8.37 10.87
C ASN A 205 -9.76 -7.22 11.31
N LEU A 206 -8.87 -7.43 12.28
CA LEU A 206 -7.96 -6.39 12.79
C LEU A 206 -7.12 -5.75 11.68
N LEU A 207 -6.72 -6.54 10.67
CA LEU A 207 -5.95 -6.05 9.54
C LEU A 207 -6.78 -5.07 8.70
N SER A 208 -8.11 -5.20 8.66
CA SER A 208 -8.97 -4.29 7.88
C SER A 208 -8.90 -2.84 8.38
N ASP A 209 -8.81 -2.62 9.70
CA ASP A 209 -8.70 -1.28 10.27
C ASP A 209 -7.33 -0.66 9.97
N THR A 210 -6.25 -1.40 10.25
CA THR A 210 -4.87 -0.95 9.98
C THR A 210 -4.67 -0.61 8.50
N ILE A 211 -5.14 -1.47 7.61
CA ILE A 211 -4.98 -1.30 6.17
C ILE A 211 -5.84 -0.13 5.64
N ASN A 212 -6.98 0.14 6.26
CA ASN A 212 -7.81 1.29 5.90
C ASN A 212 -7.11 2.63 6.19
N GLU A 213 -6.29 2.69 7.25
CA GLU A 213 -5.48 3.87 7.59
C GLU A 213 -4.25 4.01 6.68
N ILE A 214 -3.65 2.90 6.26
CA ILE A 214 -2.43 2.90 5.43
C ILE A 214 -2.74 3.26 3.97
N PHE A 215 -3.75 2.64 3.34
CA PHE A 215 -4.01 2.87 1.93
C PHE A 215 -4.83 4.14 1.68
N GLU A 216 -4.19 5.08 1.00
CA GLU A 216 -4.80 6.27 0.44
C GLU A 216 -5.04 6.12 -1.07
N VAL A 217 -6.17 6.65 -1.55
CA VAL A 217 -6.52 6.66 -2.98
C VAL A 217 -5.52 7.51 -3.77
N ASN A 218 -5.21 7.08 -4.99
CA ASN A 218 -4.22 7.66 -5.92
C ASN A 218 -2.74 7.54 -5.48
N LYS A 219 -2.45 6.84 -4.37
CA LYS A 219 -1.08 6.53 -3.97
C LYS A 219 -0.64 5.14 -4.46
N MET A 220 0.68 4.99 -4.61
CA MET A 220 1.35 3.78 -5.08
C MET A 220 2.00 3.02 -3.94
N TYR A 221 1.87 1.70 -3.94
CA TYR A 221 2.44 0.84 -2.91
C TYR A 221 3.06 -0.43 -3.50
N TYR A 222 4.15 -0.88 -2.91
CA TYR A 222 4.66 -2.23 -3.08
C TYR A 222 3.96 -3.15 -2.07
N ILE A 223 3.41 -4.26 -2.57
CA ILE A 223 2.73 -5.28 -1.77
C ILE A 223 3.40 -6.63 -2.03
N ALA A 224 3.74 -7.36 -0.98
CA ALA A 224 4.34 -8.68 -1.06
C ALA A 224 3.79 -9.65 0.01
N ASP A 225 4.04 -10.93 -0.22
CA ASP A 225 3.67 -12.05 0.67
C ASP A 225 2.17 -12.08 0.97
N THR A 226 1.38 -12.39 -0.05
CA THR A 226 -0.10 -12.39 -0.02
C THR A 226 -0.66 -13.76 -0.36
N ILE A 227 -1.98 -13.97 -0.19
CA ILE A 227 -2.67 -15.15 -0.72
C ILE A 227 -3.40 -14.77 -2.00
N LEU A 228 -3.03 -15.37 -3.13
CA LEU A 228 -3.74 -15.22 -4.39
C LEU A 228 -4.95 -16.16 -4.46
N LYS A 229 -6.08 -15.59 -4.90
CA LYS A 229 -7.31 -16.30 -5.21
C LYS A 229 -7.91 -15.82 -6.53
N HIS A 230 -8.08 -16.75 -7.46
CA HIS A 230 -8.84 -16.57 -8.69
C HIS A 230 -10.33 -16.74 -8.40
N ASN A 231 -11.10 -15.76 -8.88
CA ASN A 231 -12.55 -15.79 -8.88
C ASN A 231 -13.05 -15.61 -10.33
N GLN A 232 -14.33 -15.90 -10.56
CA GLN A 232 -15.00 -15.68 -11.86
C GLN A 232 -14.96 -14.23 -12.38
N PHE A 233 -14.60 -13.27 -11.52
CA PHE A 233 -14.54 -11.84 -11.82
C PHE A 233 -13.11 -11.28 -11.90
N GLY A 234 -12.08 -12.12 -11.76
CA GLY A 234 -10.67 -11.69 -11.75
C GLY A 234 -9.87 -12.22 -10.55
N CYS A 235 -8.72 -11.60 -10.32
CA CYS A 235 -7.77 -11.99 -9.28
C CYS A 235 -7.98 -11.19 -7.98
N GLU A 236 -7.90 -11.87 -6.85
CA GLU A 236 -7.97 -11.29 -5.51
C GLU A 236 -6.71 -11.65 -4.71
N LEU A 237 -6.04 -10.65 -4.15
CA LEU A 237 -4.91 -10.78 -3.23
C LEU A 237 -5.40 -10.53 -1.81
N LYS A 238 -5.36 -11.56 -0.98
CA LYS A 238 -5.69 -11.46 0.44
C LYS A 238 -4.44 -11.15 1.25
N LEU A 239 -4.48 -10.04 1.98
CA LEU A 239 -3.41 -9.66 2.89
C LEU A 239 -3.42 -10.56 4.14
N GLN A 240 -2.21 -10.86 4.62
CA GLN A 240 -1.92 -11.64 5.80
C GLN A 240 -1.24 -10.76 6.85
N SER A 241 -1.12 -11.29 8.07
CA SER A 241 -0.38 -10.62 9.14
C SER A 241 1.12 -10.53 8.87
N HIS A 242 1.69 -11.26 7.92
CA HIS A 242 3.09 -11.12 7.54
C HIS A 242 3.29 -10.47 6.17
N SER A 243 2.22 -10.00 5.52
CA SER A 243 2.33 -9.28 4.24
C SER A 243 3.12 -7.99 4.41
N VAL A 244 3.93 -7.67 3.39
CA VAL A 244 4.75 -6.45 3.36
C VAL A 244 4.02 -5.39 2.57
N ILE A 245 3.96 -4.17 3.12
CA ILE A 245 3.38 -2.99 2.44
C ILE A 245 4.36 -1.83 2.58
N ILE A 246 4.80 -1.27 1.46
CA ILE A 246 5.74 -0.15 1.43
C ILE A 246 5.17 0.89 0.47
N GLU A 247 4.97 2.13 0.95
CA GLU A 247 4.55 3.25 0.09
C GLU A 247 5.69 3.65 -0.85
N CYS A 248 5.35 3.91 -2.11
CA CYS A 248 6.31 4.41 -3.09
C CYS A 248 6.49 5.92 -2.89
N ILE A 249 7.74 6.36 -2.73
CA ILE A 249 8.09 7.76 -2.45
C ILE A 249 8.23 8.56 -3.76
N ASP A 250 8.40 7.88 -4.90
CA ASP A 250 8.52 8.54 -6.19
C ASP A 250 7.18 9.19 -6.57
N GLN A 251 7.16 10.52 -6.62
CA GLN A 251 6.02 11.36 -7.02
C GLN A 251 5.73 11.29 -8.52
N VAL A 252 6.17 10.24 -9.21
CA VAL A 252 5.68 9.98 -10.55
C VAL A 252 4.25 9.51 -10.36
N GLU A 253 3.29 10.41 -10.61
CA GLU A 253 1.88 10.04 -10.69
C GLU A 253 1.78 8.71 -11.43
N PRO A 254 1.00 7.74 -10.92
CA PRO A 254 0.79 6.50 -11.65
C PRO A 254 0.33 6.91 -13.03
N LYS A 255 1.22 6.81 -14.00
CA LYS A 255 0.85 6.90 -15.39
C LYS A 255 -0.15 5.78 -15.52
N VAL A 256 -1.44 6.14 -15.58
CA VAL A 256 -2.53 5.23 -15.88
C VAL A 256 -2.30 4.86 -17.34
N GLN A 257 -1.27 4.05 -17.57
CA GLN A 257 -0.58 4.00 -18.84
C GLN A 257 -1.16 2.84 -19.62
N CYS A 258 -1.82 3.24 -20.71
CA CYS A 258 -2.28 2.44 -21.82
C CYS A 258 -3.47 1.54 -21.49
N ILE A 259 -4.59 1.83 -22.12
CA ILE A 259 -5.71 0.90 -22.20
C ILE A 259 -5.62 0.20 -23.55
N ASN A 260 -5.85 -1.11 -23.56
CA ASN A 260 -6.20 -1.79 -24.80
C ASN A 260 -7.72 -1.63 -25.02
N THR A 261 -8.19 -0.42 -25.35
CA THR A 261 -9.61 -0.24 -25.72
C THR A 261 -9.82 -0.52 -27.19
N SER A 262 -10.78 -1.38 -27.48
CA SER A 262 -11.38 -1.51 -28.81
C SER A 262 -12.57 -0.57 -28.94
N ASN A 263 -12.93 -0.23 -30.18
CA ASN A 263 -14.13 0.55 -30.44
C ASN A 263 -15.40 -0.21 -29.99
N PHE A 264 -16.44 0.54 -29.63
CA PHE A 264 -17.71 0.02 -29.12
C PHE A 264 -18.37 -0.95 -30.10
N ASN A 265 -18.30 -0.74 -31.41
CA ASN A 265 -18.77 -1.70 -32.40
C ASN A 265 -18.15 -3.09 -32.22
N THR A 266 -16.83 -3.16 -32.11
CA THR A 266 -16.11 -4.43 -31.89
C THR A 266 -16.41 -5.03 -30.52
N LEU A 267 -16.53 -4.20 -29.49
CA LEU A 267 -16.84 -4.68 -28.14
C LEU A 267 -18.26 -5.26 -28.04
N LEU A 268 -19.22 -4.73 -28.80
CA LEU A 268 -20.58 -5.24 -28.84
C LEU A 268 -20.68 -6.59 -29.55
N GLU A 269 -19.74 -6.97 -30.40
CA GLU A 269 -19.70 -8.28 -31.06
C GLU A 269 -19.33 -9.42 -30.10
N ASN A 270 -18.67 -9.10 -28.98
CA ASN A 270 -18.24 -10.09 -27.98
C ASN A 270 -19.41 -10.91 -27.42
N SER A 271 -19.07 -12.09 -26.87
CA SER A 271 -20.04 -12.95 -26.19
C SER A 271 -20.48 -12.32 -24.85
N PRO A 272 -21.74 -12.53 -24.42
CA PRO A 272 -22.19 -12.10 -23.11
C PRO A 272 -21.33 -12.67 -21.98
N ASN A 273 -21.20 -11.90 -20.90
CA ASN A 273 -20.36 -12.15 -19.71
C ASN A 273 -18.85 -12.02 -19.94
N THR A 274 -18.44 -11.37 -21.04
CA THR A 274 -17.05 -10.98 -21.26
C THR A 274 -16.71 -9.69 -20.52
N PHE A 275 -15.48 -9.59 -20.02
CA PHE A 275 -14.96 -8.37 -19.41
C PHE A 275 -14.27 -7.51 -20.47
N CYS A 276 -14.59 -6.22 -20.48
CA CYS A 276 -14.05 -5.25 -21.42
C CYS A 276 -13.66 -3.97 -20.68
N ASP A 277 -12.62 -3.31 -21.19
CA ASP A 277 -12.29 -1.94 -20.82
C ASP A 277 -12.97 -0.98 -21.81
N LEU A 278 -13.59 0.07 -21.29
CA LEU A 278 -14.42 1.02 -22.04
C LEU A 278 -13.84 2.42 -21.89
N ILE A 279 -13.87 3.21 -22.96
CA ILE A 279 -13.62 4.64 -22.94
C ILE A 279 -14.54 5.34 -23.94
N GLY A 280 -15.23 6.40 -23.53
CA GLY A 280 -16.14 7.13 -24.40
C GLY A 280 -16.65 8.41 -23.77
N VAL A 281 -17.28 9.25 -24.58
CA VAL A 281 -17.91 10.51 -24.16
C VAL A 281 -19.29 10.18 -23.60
N CYS A 282 -19.61 10.66 -22.41
CA CYS A 282 -20.92 10.47 -21.79
C CYS A 282 -21.91 11.51 -22.31
N ILE A 283 -22.81 11.08 -23.19
CA ILE A 283 -23.78 11.96 -23.86
C ILE A 283 -25.11 12.03 -23.13
N GLU A 284 -25.47 10.98 -22.38
CA GLU A 284 -26.69 10.95 -21.58
C GLU A 284 -26.42 10.35 -20.21
N VAL A 285 -27.05 10.95 -19.20
CA VAL A 285 -27.02 10.50 -17.81
C VAL A 285 -28.47 10.32 -17.37
N GLY A 286 -28.88 9.07 -17.13
CA GLY A 286 -30.22 8.76 -16.64
C GLY A 286 -30.41 9.10 -15.16
N ASP A 287 -31.66 9.03 -14.71
CA ASP A 287 -32.00 9.25 -13.31
C ASP A 287 -31.41 8.18 -12.39
N MET A 288 -31.19 8.54 -11.13
CA MET A 288 -30.76 7.57 -10.11
C MET A 288 -31.97 6.69 -9.72
N GLU A 289 -31.79 5.38 -9.85
CA GLU A 289 -32.72 4.37 -9.36
C GLU A 289 -32.16 3.70 -8.11
N VAL A 290 -33.01 3.35 -7.15
CA VAL A 290 -32.62 2.53 -6.00
C VAL A 290 -33.08 1.10 -6.23
N CYS A 291 -32.12 0.18 -6.35
CA CYS A 291 -32.40 -1.24 -6.53
C CYS A 291 -32.27 -1.98 -5.19
N SER A 292 -33.34 -2.65 -4.75
CA SER A 292 -33.29 -3.53 -3.60
C SER A 292 -32.66 -4.87 -3.97
N ASN A 293 -31.55 -5.24 -3.33
CA ASN A 293 -30.99 -6.58 -3.43
C ASN A 293 -31.67 -7.50 -2.40
N ILE A 294 -32.66 -8.26 -2.86
CA ILE A 294 -33.48 -9.15 -2.01
C ILE A 294 -32.62 -10.17 -1.25
N THR A 295 -31.55 -10.67 -1.89
CA THR A 295 -30.66 -11.68 -1.31
C THR A 295 -29.75 -11.11 -0.23
N ALA A 296 -29.26 -9.87 -0.42
CA ALA A 296 -28.37 -9.22 0.54
C ALA A 296 -29.11 -8.35 1.57
N ARG A 297 -30.43 -8.11 1.39
CA ARG A 297 -31.24 -7.15 2.16
C ARG A 297 -30.61 -5.76 2.21
N THR A 298 -29.99 -5.34 1.12
CA THR A 298 -29.33 -4.05 0.98
C THR A 298 -29.89 -3.32 -0.22
N GLU A 299 -30.01 -2.00 -0.11
CA GLU A 299 -30.34 -1.12 -1.23
C GLU A 299 -29.06 -0.65 -1.90
N VAL A 300 -29.06 -0.62 -3.23
CA VAL A 300 -27.91 -0.19 -4.01
C VAL A 300 -28.39 0.77 -5.08
N ALA A 301 -27.84 1.99 -5.08
CA ALA A 301 -28.08 2.97 -6.13
C ALA A 301 -27.59 2.45 -7.48
N LYS A 302 -28.34 2.75 -8.52
CA LYS A 302 -28.09 2.36 -9.90
C LYS A 302 -28.34 3.58 -10.77
N ARG A 303 -27.52 3.77 -11.79
CA ARG A 303 -27.76 4.76 -12.83
C ARG A 303 -27.31 4.22 -14.18
N GLU A 304 -28.07 4.50 -15.22
CA GLU A 304 -27.73 4.15 -16.59
C GLU A 304 -27.16 5.40 -17.28
N ILE A 305 -26.03 5.25 -17.94
CA ILE A 305 -25.41 6.31 -18.74
C ILE A 305 -25.19 5.81 -20.16
N VAL A 306 -25.23 6.70 -21.13
CA VAL A 306 -24.95 6.40 -22.54
C VAL A 306 -23.60 6.98 -22.91
N LEU A 307 -22.72 6.12 -23.42
CA LEU A 307 -21.40 6.50 -23.92
C LEU A 307 -21.36 6.38 -25.43
N ILE A 308 -20.68 7.32 -26.09
CA ILE A 308 -20.34 7.27 -27.52
C ILE A 308 -18.81 7.26 -27.70
N ASP A 309 -18.32 6.58 -28.74
CA ASP A 309 -16.90 6.57 -29.10
C ASP A 309 -16.69 7.04 -30.55
N ILE A 310 -15.42 7.06 -30.98
CA ILE A 310 -15.01 7.43 -32.34
C ILE A 310 -15.65 6.60 -33.45
N SER A 311 -16.27 5.44 -33.14
CA SER A 311 -16.96 4.60 -34.11
C SER A 311 -18.42 5.00 -34.34
N MET A 312 -18.88 6.09 -33.72
CA MET A 312 -20.27 6.57 -33.69
C MET A 312 -21.25 5.58 -33.04
N ALA A 313 -20.75 4.52 -32.42
CA ALA A 313 -21.58 3.56 -31.73
C ALA A 313 -21.87 4.06 -30.32
N THR A 314 -23.10 3.82 -29.86
CA THR A 314 -23.52 4.14 -28.50
C THR A 314 -23.67 2.89 -27.68
N ILE A 315 -23.22 2.91 -26.43
CA ILE A 315 -23.45 1.83 -25.47
C ILE A 315 -24.16 2.35 -24.23
N THR A 316 -24.99 1.49 -23.63
CA THR A 316 -25.54 1.74 -22.29
C THR A 316 -24.64 1.10 -21.26
N LEU A 317 -24.19 1.88 -20.27
CA LEU A 317 -23.42 1.42 -19.12
C LEU A 317 -24.24 1.59 -17.83
N LYS A 318 -24.39 0.50 -17.07
CA LYS A 318 -25.01 0.52 -15.74
C LYS A 318 -23.97 0.72 -14.64
N VAL A 319 -24.03 1.86 -13.97
CA VAL A 319 -23.19 2.27 -12.84
C VAL A 319 -23.91 1.92 -11.53
N TRP A 320 -23.16 1.48 -10.52
CA TRP A 320 -23.72 0.97 -9.26
C TRP A 320 -23.03 1.54 -8.01
N GLY A 321 -23.79 1.66 -6.93
CA GLY A 321 -23.33 2.08 -5.59
C GLY A 321 -22.83 3.52 -5.55
N GLU A 322 -21.85 3.79 -4.69
CA GLU A 322 -21.23 5.11 -4.48
C GLU A 322 -20.63 5.74 -5.77
N GLN A 323 -20.45 4.96 -6.84
CA GLN A 323 -19.96 5.50 -8.11
C GLN A 323 -21.03 6.28 -8.88
N VAL A 324 -22.31 6.09 -8.55
CA VAL A 324 -23.42 6.82 -9.17
C VAL A 324 -23.33 8.31 -8.85
N ASP A 325 -22.90 8.64 -7.63
CA ASP A 325 -22.85 10.02 -7.14
C ASP A 325 -21.86 10.90 -7.89
N LYS A 326 -20.85 10.29 -8.52
CA LYS A 326 -19.89 11.00 -9.40
C LYS A 326 -20.56 11.65 -10.60
N PHE A 327 -21.77 11.23 -10.97
CA PHE A 327 -22.54 11.82 -12.07
C PHE A 327 -23.59 12.83 -11.59
N ASN A 328 -23.64 13.16 -10.29
CA ASN A 328 -24.46 14.26 -9.78
C ASN A 328 -23.78 15.63 -9.97
N GLU A 329 -22.47 15.62 -10.28
CA GLU A 329 -21.72 16.83 -10.57
C GLU A 329 -22.22 17.48 -11.88
N LYS A 330 -22.22 18.81 -11.92
CA LYS A 330 -22.47 19.53 -13.17
C LYS A 330 -21.18 19.55 -13.98
N PHE A 331 -21.24 19.03 -15.19
CA PHE A 331 -20.14 19.08 -16.14
C PHE A 331 -20.37 20.21 -17.14
N ASP A 332 -19.35 21.02 -17.39
CA ASP A 332 -19.40 22.10 -18.40
C ASP A 332 -19.44 21.53 -19.82
N ASP A 333 -18.66 20.47 -20.07
CA ASP A 333 -18.64 19.68 -21.29
C ASP A 333 -19.10 18.24 -20.96
N PRO A 334 -19.69 17.49 -21.92
CA PRO A 334 -19.92 16.05 -21.77
C PRO A 334 -18.64 15.31 -21.30
N PRO A 335 -18.67 14.64 -20.14
CA PRO A 335 -17.44 14.11 -19.54
C PRO A 335 -16.96 12.86 -20.28
N ILE A 336 -15.64 12.67 -20.32
CA ILE A 336 -15.05 11.42 -20.79
C ILE A 336 -15.10 10.40 -19.66
N VAL A 337 -15.72 9.26 -19.92
CA VAL A 337 -15.86 8.17 -18.96
C VAL A 337 -14.99 7.01 -19.40
N MET A 338 -14.15 6.54 -18.48
CA MET A 338 -13.32 5.36 -18.66
C MET A 338 -13.65 4.33 -17.59
N VAL A 339 -13.92 3.09 -18.01
CA VAL A 339 -14.23 1.98 -17.10
C VAL A 339 -13.32 0.80 -17.40
N LYS A 340 -12.56 0.35 -16.41
CA LYS A 340 -11.84 -0.93 -16.49
C LYS A 340 -12.70 -2.06 -15.93
N GLN A 341 -12.60 -3.25 -16.55
CA GLN A 341 -13.31 -4.48 -16.15
C GLN A 341 -14.84 -4.33 -16.08
N ALA A 342 -15.46 -3.67 -17.07
CA ALA A 342 -16.91 -3.70 -17.24
C ALA A 342 -17.34 -5.06 -17.81
N VAL A 343 -18.52 -5.57 -17.45
CA VAL A 343 -19.04 -6.83 -18.01
C VAL A 343 -20.09 -6.56 -19.07
N LEU A 344 -19.94 -7.17 -20.25
CA LEU A 344 -20.96 -7.19 -21.28
C LEU A 344 -22.09 -8.12 -20.86
N LYS A 345 -23.32 -7.62 -20.84
CA LYS A 345 -24.53 -8.38 -20.53
C LYS A 345 -25.52 -8.27 -21.68
N GLN A 346 -26.47 -9.20 -21.69
CA GLN A 346 -27.56 -9.19 -22.66
C GLN A 346 -28.88 -9.46 -21.93
N PHE A 347 -29.89 -8.65 -22.23
CA PHE A 347 -31.25 -8.82 -21.72
C PHE A 347 -32.23 -8.52 -22.84
N ASN A 348 -33.19 -9.43 -23.08
CA ASN A 348 -34.18 -9.32 -24.16
C ASN A 348 -33.57 -9.01 -25.54
N GLY A 349 -32.42 -9.58 -25.85
CA GLY A 349 -31.72 -9.34 -27.12
C GLY A 349 -30.78 -8.13 -27.10
N THR A 350 -31.04 -7.12 -26.26
CA THR A 350 -30.23 -5.90 -26.17
C THR A 350 -28.99 -6.13 -25.31
N LYS A 351 -27.82 -5.81 -25.88
CA LYS A 351 -26.53 -5.84 -25.18
C LYS A 351 -26.28 -4.52 -24.45
N TYR A 352 -25.73 -4.59 -23.25
CA TYR A 352 -25.36 -3.44 -22.43
C TYR A 352 -24.17 -3.79 -21.54
N PHE A 353 -23.44 -2.79 -21.08
CA PHE A 353 -22.36 -2.98 -20.12
C PHE A 353 -22.84 -2.71 -18.70
N SER A 354 -22.26 -3.41 -17.73
CA SER A 354 -22.52 -3.18 -16.31
C SER A 354 -21.21 -3.13 -15.55
N MET A 355 -21.09 -2.19 -14.64
CA MET A 355 -20.06 -2.26 -13.62
C MET A 355 -20.34 -3.44 -12.68
N VAL A 356 -19.27 -4.07 -12.22
CA VAL A 356 -19.25 -5.10 -11.18
C VAL A 356 -18.32 -4.68 -10.06
N LYS A 357 -18.19 -5.51 -9.04
CA LYS A 357 -17.33 -5.21 -7.89
C LYS A 357 -15.89 -4.85 -8.32
N PHE A 358 -15.31 -5.59 -9.26
CA PHE A 358 -13.93 -5.40 -9.72
C PHE A 358 -13.78 -4.23 -10.70
N SER A 359 -14.88 -3.65 -11.19
CA SER A 359 -14.82 -2.53 -12.11
C SER A 359 -14.31 -1.26 -11.44
N VAL A 360 -13.62 -0.45 -12.22
CA VAL A 360 -13.04 0.82 -11.78
C VAL A 360 -13.46 1.90 -12.76
N LEU A 361 -14.02 3.00 -12.23
CA LEU A 361 -14.56 4.11 -13.00
C LEU A 361 -13.71 5.37 -12.80
N PHE A 362 -13.33 5.98 -13.92
CA PHE A 362 -12.65 7.27 -14.00
C PHE A 362 -13.49 8.24 -14.81
N ILE A 363 -13.53 9.49 -14.37
CA ILE A 363 -14.18 10.60 -15.07
C ILE A 363 -13.08 11.58 -15.43
N ASN A 364 -13.05 12.00 -16.70
CA ASN A 364 -12.03 12.87 -17.30
C ASN A 364 -10.60 12.43 -16.94
N PRO A 365 -10.22 11.16 -17.20
CA PRO A 365 -8.87 10.70 -16.92
C PRO A 365 -7.85 11.49 -17.76
N ASN A 366 -6.72 11.84 -17.16
CA ASN A 366 -5.61 12.53 -17.84
C ASN A 366 -4.77 11.51 -18.63
N VAL A 367 -5.35 10.99 -19.72
CA VAL A 367 -4.73 10.01 -20.62
C VAL A 367 -4.89 10.44 -22.08
N PRO A 368 -3.94 10.11 -22.99
CA PRO A 368 -3.98 10.55 -24.38
C PRO A 368 -5.29 10.22 -25.11
N GLU A 369 -5.84 9.03 -24.88
CA GLU A 369 -7.09 8.55 -25.50
C GLU A 369 -8.29 9.40 -25.08
N ALA A 370 -8.31 9.90 -23.85
CA ALA A 370 -9.36 10.78 -23.36
C ALA A 370 -9.27 12.18 -23.98
N HIS A 371 -8.04 12.68 -24.20
CA HIS A 371 -7.82 13.96 -24.87
C HIS A 371 -8.28 13.88 -26.34
N GLN A 372 -7.92 12.80 -27.04
CA GLN A 372 -8.37 12.54 -28.41
C GLN A 372 -9.89 12.46 -28.53
N LEU A 373 -10.56 11.71 -27.64
CA LEU A 373 -12.03 11.63 -27.62
C LEU A 373 -12.68 12.99 -27.36
N LYS A 374 -12.09 13.79 -26.46
CA LYS A 374 -12.60 15.12 -26.15
C LYS A 374 -12.50 16.07 -27.36
N GLU A 375 -11.39 16.03 -28.08
CA GLU A 375 -11.21 16.82 -29.31
C GLU A 375 -12.14 16.36 -30.42
N TRP A 376 -12.19 15.05 -30.69
CA TRP A 376 -13.08 14.45 -31.69
C TRP A 376 -14.56 14.82 -31.46
N TYR A 377 -15.04 14.74 -30.21
CA TYR A 377 -16.43 15.07 -29.91
C TYR A 377 -16.73 16.56 -30.06
N LYS A 378 -15.77 17.43 -29.76
CA LYS A 378 -15.92 18.88 -30.01
C LYS A 378 -16.07 19.18 -31.50
N GLU A 379 -15.29 18.52 -32.35
CA GLU A 379 -15.42 18.66 -33.81
C GLU A 379 -16.77 18.13 -34.31
N LEU A 380 -17.25 17.01 -33.76
CA LEU A 380 -18.53 16.42 -34.11
C LEU A 380 -19.70 17.37 -33.81
N VAL A 381 -19.75 17.95 -32.61
CA VAL A 381 -20.83 18.88 -32.22
C VAL A 381 -20.81 20.14 -33.09
N LEU A 382 -19.62 20.65 -33.43
CA LEU A 382 -19.49 21.80 -34.33
C LEU A 382 -20.00 21.51 -35.75
N MET A 383 -20.03 20.25 -36.19
CA MET A 383 -20.55 19.86 -37.50
C MET A 383 -22.08 19.70 -37.53
N GLU A 384 -22.72 19.40 -36.39
CA GLU A 384 -24.20 19.29 -36.31
C GLU A 384 -24.91 20.64 -36.15
N ASP A 385 -24.19 21.69 -35.74
CA ASP A 385 -24.69 23.07 -35.62
C ASP A 385 -24.74 23.85 -36.97
N PHE A 386 -24.50 23.17 -38.11
CA PHE A 386 -24.67 23.67 -39.48
C PHE A 386 -25.73 22.86 -40.23
#